data_AF-A0A674J3Q1-F1
#
_entry.id   AF-A0A674J3Q1-F1
#
_cell.length_a   1.000
_cell.length_b   1.000
_cell.length_c   1.000
_cell.angle_alpha   90.00
_cell.angle_beta   90.00
_cell.angle_gamma   90.00
#
_symmetry.space_group_name_H-M   'P 1'
#
loop_
_entity.id
_entity.type
_entity.pdbx_description
1 polymer ?
#
loop_
_entity_poly.entity_id
_entity_poly.type
_entity_poly.pdbx_seq_one_letter_code
_entity_poly.pdbx_strand_id
1 'polypeptide(L)'
;FDGHYYSYQGNCTYVLVEEINKNIDNFGIYIDNYHCIAQDRVSCPRTLIVRHETQEVHIKTITLFPLKVQVTVNNQEVATPYKKYGVRIFKSGINYVVEISRLGVNVTYNGWTFSIRLPYQRFGNNTQGQC
;
A
#
# COMPACT_ATOMS: atom_id res chain seq x y z
N PHE A 1 -13.68 5.95 -0.97
CA PHE A 1 -13.91 6.55 -2.30
C PHE A 1 -15.29 6.16 -2.80
N ASP A 2 -15.69 6.67 -3.97
CA ASP A 2 -17.05 6.83 -4.52
C ASP A 2 -17.97 5.58 -4.61
N GLY A 3 -17.48 4.41 -4.21
CA GLY A 3 -18.24 3.16 -4.18
C GLY A 3 -18.26 2.43 -5.52
N HIS A 4 -17.45 2.86 -6.50
CA HIS A 4 -17.35 2.15 -7.78
C HIS A 4 -16.50 0.87 -7.64
N TYR A 5 -17.02 -0.24 -8.17
CA TYR A 5 -16.35 -1.53 -8.19
C TYR A 5 -15.99 -1.91 -9.62
N TYR A 6 -14.74 -2.31 -9.85
CA TYR A 6 -14.26 -2.81 -11.13
C TYR A 6 -13.19 -3.88 -10.91
N SER A 7 -12.88 -4.63 -11.97
CA SER A 7 -11.82 -5.63 -11.99
C SER A 7 -10.76 -5.23 -13.00
N TYR A 8 -9.49 -5.42 -12.64
CA TYR A 8 -8.37 -5.09 -13.50
C TYR A 8 -7.26 -6.14 -13.36
N GLN A 9 -6.97 -6.84 -14.46
CA GLN A 9 -6.04 -7.97 -14.51
C GLN A 9 -4.69 -7.55 -15.10
N GLY A 10 -3.91 -6.80 -14.32
CA GLY A 10 -2.63 -6.23 -14.74
C GLY A 10 -1.39 -6.90 -14.13
N ASN A 11 -0.21 -6.69 -14.72
CA ASN A 11 1.08 -7.23 -14.26
C ASN A 11 2.19 -6.16 -14.10
N CYS A 12 1.80 -4.93 -13.82
CA CYS A 12 2.72 -3.83 -13.52
C CYS A 12 2.53 -3.34 -12.07
N THR A 13 3.30 -2.31 -11.73
CA THR A 13 3.01 -1.47 -10.58
C THR A 13 1.97 -0.41 -10.97
N TYR A 14 0.91 -0.28 -10.19
CA TYR A 14 -0.20 0.64 -10.43
C TYR A 14 -0.31 1.67 -9.31
N VAL A 15 -0.70 2.89 -9.69
CA VAL A 15 -1.05 3.95 -8.76
C VAL A 15 -2.44 3.64 -8.20
N LEU A 16 -2.52 3.25 -6.92
CA LEU A 16 -3.81 3.12 -6.25
C LEU A 16 -4.37 4.49 -5.94
N VAL A 17 -3.57 5.31 -5.25
CA VAL A 17 -3.91 6.70 -4.98
C VAL A 17 -2.63 7.50 -4.73
N GLU A 18 -2.49 8.65 -5.37
CA GLU A 18 -1.46 9.62 -5.06
C GLU A 18 -2.02 11.05 -5.17
N GLU A 19 -1.25 12.01 -4.68
CA GLU A 19 -1.64 13.41 -4.78
C GLU A 19 -1.61 13.93 -6.22
N ILE A 20 -2.63 14.72 -6.60
CA ILE A 20 -2.58 15.52 -7.84
C ILE A 20 -1.55 16.64 -7.66
N ASN A 21 -1.73 17.45 -6.61
CA ASN A 21 -0.78 18.48 -6.18
C ASN A 21 -0.07 18.00 -4.92
N LYS A 22 1.25 17.87 -4.98
CA LYS A 22 2.12 17.24 -3.96
C LYS A 22 2.30 18.11 -2.70
N ASN A 23 1.22 18.36 -1.98
CA ASN A 23 1.16 19.26 -0.82
C ASN A 23 1.13 18.50 0.53
N ILE A 24 1.01 17.17 0.50
CA ILE A 24 0.94 16.23 1.62
C ILE A 24 2.18 15.33 1.54
N ASP A 25 3.33 15.98 1.39
CA ASP A 25 4.65 15.36 1.47
C ASP A 25 4.85 14.20 0.48
N ASN A 26 4.46 14.38 -0.78
CA ASN A 26 4.59 13.37 -1.84
C ASN A 26 3.90 12.04 -1.49
N PHE A 27 2.71 12.12 -0.89
CA PHE A 27 1.96 10.95 -0.49
C PHE A 27 1.52 10.13 -1.71
N GLY A 28 1.70 8.82 -1.63
CA GLY A 28 1.22 7.89 -2.65
C GLY A 28 1.17 6.46 -2.16
N ILE A 29 0.21 5.71 -2.66
CA ILE A 29 0.04 4.27 -2.42
C ILE A 29 -0.01 3.59 -3.78
N TYR A 30 0.81 2.55 -3.93
CA TYR A 30 0.96 1.78 -5.15
C TYR A 30 0.86 0.29 -4.86
N ILE A 31 0.51 -0.48 -5.88
CA ILE A 31 0.47 -1.93 -5.80
C ILE A 31 1.25 -2.54 -6.96
N ASP A 32 2.28 -3.32 -6.65
CA ASP A 32 2.95 -4.17 -7.63
C ASP A 32 2.16 -5.46 -7.77
N ASN A 33 1.68 -5.74 -8.98
CA ASN A 33 0.94 -6.95 -9.31
C ASN A 33 1.71 -7.84 -10.26
N TYR A 34 1.37 -9.12 -10.26
CA TYR A 34 1.92 -10.10 -11.19
C TYR A 34 0.89 -11.16 -11.55
N HIS A 35 1.11 -11.85 -12.67
CA HIS A 35 0.29 -13.00 -13.01
C HIS A 35 0.72 -14.22 -12.16
N CYS A 36 -0.03 -14.49 -11.10
CA CYS A 36 0.19 -15.66 -10.23
C CYS A 36 -0.30 -16.96 -10.85
N ILE A 37 -1.23 -16.88 -11.81
CA ILE A 37 -1.72 -18.01 -12.63
C ILE A 37 -1.47 -17.65 -14.09
N ALA A 38 -0.51 -18.32 -14.73
CA ALA A 38 -0.02 -17.93 -16.06
C ALA A 38 -1.03 -18.18 -17.18
N GLN A 39 -1.82 -19.27 -17.14
CA GLN A 39 -2.83 -19.56 -18.16
C GLN A 39 -3.91 -18.47 -18.23
N ASP A 40 -4.45 -18.06 -17.08
CA ASP A 40 -5.61 -17.17 -17.00
C ASP A 40 -5.24 -15.69 -16.84
N ARG A 41 -3.93 -15.38 -16.77
CA ARG A 41 -3.39 -14.04 -16.50
C ARG A 41 -4.01 -13.40 -15.24
N VAL A 42 -4.29 -14.20 -14.23
CA VAL A 42 -4.87 -13.72 -12.97
C VAL A 42 -3.84 -12.87 -12.24
N SER A 43 -4.21 -11.62 -11.99
CA SER A 43 -3.41 -10.64 -11.27
C SER A 43 -3.50 -10.87 -9.76
N CYS A 44 -2.36 -11.10 -9.13
CA CYS A 44 -2.22 -11.14 -7.68
C CYS A 44 -1.34 -9.98 -7.20
N PRO A 45 -1.63 -9.41 -6.02
CA PRO A 45 -0.72 -8.50 -5.34
C PRO A 45 0.62 -9.16 -4.99
N ARG A 46 1.71 -8.48 -5.30
CA ARG A 46 3.07 -8.84 -4.87
C ARG A 46 3.54 -7.94 -3.74
N THR A 47 3.42 -6.63 -3.93
CA THR A 47 3.99 -5.64 -3.01
C THR A 47 3.08 -4.44 -2.88
N LEU A 48 2.65 -4.14 -1.66
CA LEU A 48 2.03 -2.86 -1.34
C LEU A 48 3.13 -1.84 -1.05
N ILE A 49 3.06 -0.67 -1.67
CA ILE A 49 4.06 0.39 -1.54
C ILE A 49 3.37 1.64 -1.00
N VAL A 50 3.91 2.23 0.07
CA VAL A 50 3.43 3.50 0.65
C VAL A 50 4.57 4.51 0.67
N ARG A 51 4.38 5.66 0.03
CA ARG A 51 5.29 6.80 0.04
C ARG A 51 4.75 7.91 0.91
N HIS A 52 5.61 8.46 1.75
CA HIS A 52 5.32 9.67 2.52
C HIS A 52 6.64 10.33 2.98
N GLU A 53 6.76 11.64 2.74
CA GLU A 53 7.96 12.44 3.00
C GLU A 53 9.20 11.79 2.36
N THR A 54 10.08 11.24 3.20
CA THR A 54 11.35 10.61 2.81
C THR A 54 11.31 9.09 2.93
N GLN A 55 10.14 8.51 3.25
CA GLN A 55 9.96 7.09 3.44
C GLN A 55 9.18 6.47 2.28
N GLU A 56 9.77 5.40 1.74
CA GLU A 56 9.13 4.47 0.84
C GLU A 56 9.07 3.10 1.54
N VAL A 57 7.88 2.73 1.99
CA VAL A 57 7.59 1.47 2.67
C VAL A 57 7.15 0.46 1.63
N HIS A 58 7.81 -0.71 1.58
CA HIS A 58 7.34 -1.85 0.80
C HIS A 58 6.93 -2.97 1.74
N ILE A 59 5.73 -3.50 1.55
CA ILE A 59 5.25 -4.72 2.20
C ILE A 59 5.11 -5.79 1.13
N LYS A 60 6.14 -6.62 0.99
CA LYS A 60 6.29 -7.59 -0.09
C LYS A 60 5.92 -8.99 0.39
N THR A 61 5.03 -9.66 -0.33
CA THR A 61 4.75 -11.08 -0.14
C THR A 61 5.88 -11.91 -0.75
N ILE A 62 6.56 -12.70 0.07
CA ILE A 62 7.63 -13.63 -0.34
C ILE A 62 7.03 -15.00 -0.65
N THR A 63 6.18 -15.51 0.24
CA THR A 63 5.39 -16.73 0.05
C THR A 63 3.98 -16.52 0.58
N LEU A 64 2.98 -17.11 -0.07
CA LEU A 64 1.57 -17.02 0.37
C LEU A 64 1.20 -18.13 1.35
N PHE A 65 1.80 -19.33 1.19
CA PHE A 65 1.52 -20.51 2.04
C PHE A 65 2.82 -21.23 2.44
N PRO A 66 3.28 -21.10 3.70
CA PRO A 66 2.79 -20.16 4.71
C PRO A 66 3.06 -18.69 4.32
N LEU A 67 2.26 -17.76 4.85
CA LEU A 67 2.43 -16.33 4.57
C LEU A 67 3.77 -15.85 5.15
N LYS A 68 4.70 -15.49 4.26
CA LYS A 68 5.94 -14.80 4.58
C LYS A 68 5.94 -13.46 3.88
N VAL A 69 6.07 -12.40 4.67
CA VAL A 69 6.11 -11.03 4.19
C VAL A 69 7.41 -10.38 4.65
N GLN A 70 8.04 -9.63 3.75
CA GLN A 70 9.20 -8.79 4.02
C GLN A 70 8.74 -7.33 4.06
N VAL A 71 9.20 -6.59 5.06
CA VAL A 71 8.97 -5.14 5.15
C VAL A 71 10.29 -4.43 4.94
N THR A 72 10.35 -3.53 3.97
CA THR A 72 11.49 -2.64 3.79
C THR A 72 11.05 -1.18 3.88
N VAL A 73 11.94 -0.33 4.37
CA VAL A 73 11.80 1.12 4.34
C VAL A 73 13.04 1.67 3.66
N ASN A 74 12.87 2.41 2.57
CA ASN A 74 13.98 2.93 1.76
C ASN A 74 14.99 1.85 1.37
N ASN A 75 14.48 0.70 0.87
CA ASN A 75 15.25 -0.48 0.49
C ASN A 75 16.04 -1.18 1.62
N GLN A 76 15.84 -0.79 2.88
CA GLN A 76 16.41 -1.50 4.02
C GLN A 76 15.35 -2.35 4.71
N GLU A 77 15.63 -3.63 4.94
CA GLU A 77 14.73 -4.51 5.68
C GLU A 77 14.61 -4.08 7.13
N VAL A 78 13.38 -4.03 7.64
CA VAL A 78 13.08 -3.62 9.02
C VAL A 78 12.20 -4.64 9.73
N ALA A 79 12.42 -4.80 11.04
CA ALA A 79 11.50 -5.56 11.88
C ALA A 79 10.24 -4.74 12.18
N THR A 80 9.10 -5.43 12.31
CA THR A 80 7.86 -4.84 12.82
C THR A 80 7.70 -5.16 14.31
N PRO A 81 7.30 -4.21 15.17
CA PRO A 81 6.85 -2.87 14.81
C PRO A 81 8.00 -1.91 14.47
N TYR A 82 7.77 -1.07 13.47
CA TYR A 82 8.66 0.01 13.05
C TYR A 82 7.99 1.37 13.30
N LYS A 83 8.76 2.36 13.76
CA LYS A 83 8.27 3.74 13.91
C LYS A 83 9.40 4.74 13.63
N LYS A 84 9.22 5.58 12.62
CA LYS A 84 10.14 6.69 12.30
C LYS A 84 9.41 7.76 11.49
N TYR A 85 9.78 9.03 11.67
CA TYR A 85 9.21 10.19 10.95
C TYR A 85 7.69 10.10 10.71
N GLY A 86 6.92 9.90 11.78
CA GLY A 86 5.45 9.84 11.70
C GLY A 86 4.83 8.56 11.10
N VAL A 87 5.63 7.72 10.43
CA VAL A 87 5.21 6.43 9.88
C VAL A 87 5.33 5.34 10.94
N ARG A 88 4.26 4.56 11.12
CA ARG A 88 4.23 3.33 11.94
C ARG A 88 3.90 2.14 11.06
N ILE A 89 4.64 1.05 11.24
CA ILE A 89 4.38 -0.23 10.57
C ILE A 89 4.25 -1.31 11.62
N PHE A 90 3.14 -2.03 11.67
CA PHE A 90 2.90 -3.06 12.70
C PHE A 90 1.96 -4.15 12.19
N LYS A 91 1.84 -5.24 12.95
CA LYS A 91 0.87 -6.30 12.69
C LYS A 91 -0.40 -6.09 13.51
N SER A 92 -1.55 -6.30 12.88
CA SER A 92 -2.87 -6.36 13.52
C SER A 92 -3.62 -7.57 13.00
N GLY A 93 -3.65 -8.65 13.81
CA GLY A 93 -4.10 -9.96 13.35
C GLY A 93 -3.27 -10.46 12.17
N ILE A 94 -3.94 -10.79 11.06
CA ILE A 94 -3.30 -11.23 9.81
C ILE A 94 -2.79 -10.07 8.93
N ASN A 95 -3.10 -8.82 9.30
CA ASN A 95 -2.76 -7.65 8.49
C ASN A 95 -1.44 -7.03 8.94
N TYR A 96 -0.65 -6.60 7.97
CA TYR A 96 0.35 -5.56 8.15
C TYR A 96 -0.32 -4.21 7.95
N VAL A 97 -0.01 -3.26 8.82
CA VAL A 97 -0.63 -1.94 8.86
C VAL A 97 0.44 -0.88 8.69
N VAL A 98 0.27 0.03 7.73
CA VAL A 98 1.02 1.29 7.63
C VAL A 98 0.10 2.41 8.09
N GLU A 99 0.55 3.14 9.11
CA GLU A 99 -0.23 4.20 9.73
C GLU A 99 0.58 5.50 9.77
N ILE A 100 -0.04 6.61 9.33
CA ILE A 100 0.52 7.95 9.43
C ILE A 100 -0.47 8.80 10.22
N SER A 101 -0.36 8.73 11.56
CA SER A 101 -1.42 9.24 12.44
C SER A 101 -1.65 10.74 12.33
N ARG A 102 -0.61 11.53 12.03
CA ARG A 102 -0.75 12.99 11.78
C ARG A 102 -1.68 13.28 10.60
N LEU A 103 -1.67 12.41 9.59
CA LEU A 103 -2.50 12.52 8.40
C LEU A 103 -3.80 11.70 8.48
N GLY A 104 -3.99 10.92 9.55
CA GLY A 104 -5.12 10.00 9.69
C GLY A 104 -5.13 8.87 8.65
N VAL A 105 -3.98 8.58 8.03
CA VAL A 105 -3.85 7.52 7.01
C VAL A 105 -3.73 6.17 7.70
N ASN A 106 -4.50 5.20 7.22
CA ASN A 106 -4.39 3.80 7.63
C ASN A 106 -4.49 2.89 6.40
N VAL A 107 -3.44 2.11 6.15
CA VAL A 107 -3.36 1.16 5.04
C VAL A 107 -3.10 -0.23 5.60
N THR A 108 -3.89 -1.22 5.19
CA THR A 108 -3.73 -2.61 5.61
C THR A 108 -3.43 -3.51 4.43
N TYR A 109 -2.60 -4.53 4.62
CA TYR A 109 -2.31 -5.56 3.62
C TYR A 109 -2.00 -6.91 4.28
N ASN A 110 -2.54 -8.00 3.74
CA ASN A 110 -2.34 -9.36 4.27
C ASN A 110 -1.73 -10.35 3.25
N GLY A 111 -1.22 -9.84 2.13
CA GLY A 111 -0.70 -10.66 1.02
C GLY A 111 -1.72 -10.94 -0.08
N TRP A 112 -3.02 -10.80 0.19
CA TRP A 112 -4.10 -11.04 -0.78
C TRP A 112 -4.95 -9.81 -1.04
N THR A 113 -5.30 -9.11 0.03
CA THR A 113 -6.22 -7.98 0.04
C THR A 113 -5.56 -6.78 0.68
N PHE A 114 -5.91 -5.59 0.23
CA PHE A 114 -5.54 -4.34 0.87
C PHE A 114 -6.77 -3.49 1.19
N SER A 115 -6.62 -2.54 2.10
CA SER A 115 -7.60 -1.49 2.36
C SER A 115 -6.88 -0.18 2.62
N ILE A 116 -7.41 0.92 2.09
CA ILE A 116 -6.87 2.26 2.22
C ILE A 116 -7.93 3.15 2.86
N ARG A 117 -7.58 3.83 3.95
CA ARG A 117 -8.42 4.83 4.62
C ARG A 117 -7.68 6.16 4.66
N LEU A 118 -8.22 7.14 3.94
CA LEU A 118 -7.73 8.53 3.90
C LEU A 118 -8.83 9.48 4.39
N PRO A 119 -8.53 10.46 5.27
CA PRO A 119 -9.51 11.47 5.67
C PRO A 119 -9.84 12.45 4.54
N TYR A 120 -11.13 12.60 4.22
CA TYR A 120 -11.59 13.54 3.18
C TYR A 120 -11.13 14.99 3.44
N GLN A 121 -11.12 15.42 4.71
CA GLN A 121 -10.68 16.78 5.09
C GLN A 121 -9.24 17.10 4.67
N ARG A 122 -8.40 16.09 4.41
CA ARG A 122 -7.01 16.27 3.98
C ARG A 122 -6.78 15.95 2.51
N PHE A 123 -7.40 14.88 2.02
CA PHE A 123 -7.12 14.35 0.67
C PHE A 123 -8.21 14.66 -0.36
N GLY A 124 -9.35 15.21 0.08
CA GLY A 124 -10.49 15.51 -0.81
C GLY A 124 -10.09 16.42 -1.97
N ASN A 125 -10.57 16.07 -3.16
CA ASN A 125 -10.32 16.80 -4.41
C ASN A 125 -8.83 16.94 -4.81
N ASN A 126 -7.92 16.15 -4.21
CA ASN A 126 -6.49 16.18 -4.51
C ASN A 126 -5.89 14.77 -4.72
N THR A 127 -6.70 13.78 -5.08
CA THR A 127 -6.25 12.41 -5.30
C THR A 127 -6.47 11.96 -6.73
N GLN A 128 -5.52 11.20 -7.29
CA GLN A 128 -5.63 10.51 -8.57
C GLN A 128 -5.11 9.08 -8.45
N GLY A 129 -5.61 8.19 -9.31
CA GLY A 129 -5.20 6.79 -9.35
C GLY A 129 -6.37 5.88 -9.67
N GLN A 130 -6.24 4.62 -9.27
CA GLN A 130 -7.26 3.60 -9.38
C GLN A 130 -8.38 3.70 -8.32
N CYS A 131 -8.15 4.44 -7.23
CA CYS A 131 -9.09 4.68 -6.13
C CYS A 131 -9.67 6.09 -6.16
#